data_AF-A0A970PH48-F1
#
_entry.id   AF-A0A970PH48-F1
#
_cell.length_a   1.000
_cell.length_b   1.000
_cell.length_c   1.000
_cell.angle_alpha   90.00
_cell.angle_beta   90.00
_cell.angle_gamma   90.00
#
_symmetry.space_group_name_H-M   'P 1'
#
loop_
_entity.id
_entity.type
_entity.pdbx_description
1 polymer ?
#
loop_
_entity_poly.entity_id
_entity_poly.type
_entity_poly.pdbx_seq_one_letter_code
_entity_poly.pdbx_strand_id
1 'polypeptide(L)'
;MEYVGLQEIVDLFPIPMEVFSTDGVCIYTNTALFDFFNITNSSTVIGNYNILLDPFLNNKLGLSDYIKRVFSGEIISIYNVRVPFEEIYKRYNCQESNDKEQVMYQDITNFPLLNEDGTVAYIISVIMIKRIYQLRLDIIKARDYIDRNWLDEYNIEKIAQYSGLGRHHLVRLFKSLIGMTPLKYYQNVKIEKIKEALENTDMSISEVFTSCGVDYSGVYADTFKKHTGMTPMKYRKSFKIDVYCRDKNTVHIKSKQDANILSENELEKRLFNIAELFPIPIQIFRRNGDIVYINEAVLKMWNVKDTSLIIGKYNLIQDPFANSQPELKEGIKRVFRGEVVLIPDVKIPLETFWEWYKTRSTVYDIEAVYTDILNFPVMGNDNQIAFVVSVFFTSRIYQGNSVVAKTKEYIDSNWRDEYNIESIARASGISHSHVVRQFKKYTGITPYEYYHEIKISKLKEALQNYNLSIAQAFLSCGFRYPGNYARFFKDKVGMTPSQYRNTINSATIKDNDNI
;
A
#
# COMPACT_ATOMS: atom_id res chain seq x y z
N MET A 1 -4.83 25.88 19.90
CA MET A 1 -4.25 24.53 20.00
C MET A 1 -2.74 24.67 20.15
N GLU A 2 -2.11 24.17 21.22
CA GLU A 2 -0.65 24.19 21.33
C GLU A 2 -0.04 23.05 20.51
N TYR A 3 0.92 23.39 19.65
CA TYR A 3 1.59 22.49 18.70
C TYR A 3 2.21 21.23 19.35
N VAL A 4 2.68 21.34 20.60
CA VAL A 4 3.32 20.25 21.35
C VAL A 4 2.35 19.10 21.61
N GLY A 5 1.08 19.39 21.90
CA GLY A 5 0.07 18.37 22.14
C GLY A 5 -0.25 17.54 20.89
N LEU A 6 -0.08 18.09 19.69
CA LEU A 6 -0.37 17.38 18.44
C LEU A 6 0.68 16.32 18.09
N GLN A 7 1.94 16.53 18.44
CA GLN A 7 3.03 15.61 18.10
C GLN A 7 2.92 14.30 18.86
N GLU A 8 2.73 14.38 20.20
CA GLU A 8 2.56 13.22 21.07
C GLU A 8 1.45 12.28 20.58
N ILE A 9 0.40 12.84 19.97
CA ILE A 9 -0.74 12.11 19.40
C ILE A 9 -0.36 11.34 18.15
N VAL A 10 0.22 12.05 17.20
CA VAL A 10 0.45 11.53 15.86
C VAL A 10 1.47 10.39 15.96
N ASP A 11 2.37 10.42 16.95
CA ASP A 11 3.25 9.32 17.33
C ASP A 11 2.54 8.09 17.95
N LEU A 12 1.31 8.20 18.47
CA LEU A 12 0.54 7.03 18.93
C LEU A 12 0.05 6.16 17.77
N PHE A 13 -0.14 6.74 16.58
CA PHE A 13 -0.64 6.01 15.44
C PHE A 13 0.48 5.18 14.81
N PRO A 14 0.32 3.85 14.69
CA PRO A 14 1.35 2.95 14.14
C PRO A 14 1.36 2.94 12.61
N ILE A 15 0.95 4.04 11.98
CA ILE A 15 0.84 4.19 10.53
C ILE A 15 1.45 5.52 10.09
N PRO A 16 2.05 5.61 8.90
CA PRO A 16 2.69 6.84 8.47
C PRO A 16 1.70 8.02 8.42
N MET A 17 2.06 9.10 9.09
CA MET A 17 1.26 10.32 9.15
C MET A 17 2.13 11.56 8.94
N GLU A 18 1.54 12.54 8.26
CA GLU A 18 2.14 13.84 7.98
C GLU A 18 1.18 14.95 8.45
N VAL A 19 1.74 16.01 9.03
CA VAL A 19 1.00 17.19 9.51
C VAL A 19 1.49 18.40 8.75
N PHE A 20 0.56 19.13 8.16
CA PHE A 20 0.81 20.31 7.35
C PHE A 20 0.22 21.57 7.98
N SER A 21 0.94 22.68 7.85
CA SER A 21 0.40 24.02 8.07
C SER A 21 -0.57 24.43 6.95
N THR A 22 -1.30 25.52 7.15
CA THR A 22 -2.30 26.02 6.21
C THR A 22 -1.73 26.51 4.88
N ASP A 23 -0.43 26.78 4.80
CA ASP A 23 0.32 27.07 3.57
C ASP A 23 0.96 25.82 2.94
N GLY A 24 0.65 24.63 3.47
CA GLY A 24 1.00 23.34 2.92
C GLY A 24 2.38 22.81 3.30
N VAL A 25 3.14 23.51 4.13
CA VAL A 25 4.45 23.03 4.61
C VAL A 25 4.26 21.90 5.61
N CYS A 26 5.00 20.80 5.42
CA CYS A 26 5.04 19.70 6.37
C CYS A 26 5.76 20.18 7.63
N ILE A 27 5.04 20.27 8.74
CA ILE A 27 5.59 20.74 10.02
C ILE A 27 5.94 19.58 10.95
N TYR A 28 5.32 18.42 10.77
CA TYR A 28 5.60 17.23 11.59
C TYR A 28 5.23 15.94 10.88
N THR A 29 5.90 14.85 11.23
CA THR A 29 5.60 13.48 10.80
C THR A 29 5.85 12.53 11.95
N ASN A 30 5.09 11.45 12.07
CA ASN A 30 5.31 10.49 13.14
C ASN A 30 6.47 9.51 12.87
N THR A 31 6.86 8.82 13.93
CA THR A 31 7.90 7.78 13.90
C THR A 31 7.59 6.67 12.89
N ALA A 32 6.32 6.28 12.75
CA ALA A 32 5.91 5.25 11.79
C ALA A 32 6.26 5.60 10.33
N LEU A 33 6.21 6.89 9.95
CA LEU A 33 6.63 7.34 8.62
C LEU A 33 8.14 7.18 8.43
N PHE A 34 8.93 7.56 9.43
CA PHE A 34 10.39 7.44 9.37
C PHE A 34 10.85 5.98 9.33
N ASP A 35 10.28 5.13 10.18
CA ASP A 35 10.59 3.70 10.22
C ASP A 35 10.24 3.02 8.90
N PHE A 36 9.06 3.33 8.35
CA PHE A 36 8.59 2.70 7.14
C PHE A 36 9.46 3.05 5.92
N PHE A 37 9.80 4.33 5.74
CA PHE A 37 10.60 4.79 4.60
C PHE A 37 12.11 4.83 4.89
N ASN A 38 12.54 4.35 6.05
CA ASN A 38 13.93 4.38 6.51
C ASN A 38 14.57 5.78 6.39
N ILE A 39 13.81 6.81 6.78
CA ILE A 39 14.25 8.21 6.73
C ILE A 39 15.14 8.45 7.94
N THR A 40 16.43 8.71 7.70
CA THR A 40 17.42 8.88 8.78
C THR A 40 17.53 10.31 9.30
N ASN A 41 16.91 11.28 8.63
CA ASN A 41 16.99 12.69 8.99
C ASN A 41 15.65 13.39 8.81
N SER A 42 14.98 13.75 9.91
CA SER A 42 13.68 14.41 9.91
C SER A 42 13.68 15.79 9.24
N SER A 43 14.82 16.49 9.21
CA SER A 43 14.93 17.81 8.56
C SER A 43 14.80 17.73 7.04
N THR A 44 14.89 16.54 6.44
CA THR A 44 14.63 16.36 5.02
C THR A 44 13.15 16.54 4.64
N VAL A 45 12.25 16.29 5.59
CA VAL A 45 10.80 16.35 5.38
C VAL A 45 10.22 17.58 6.06
N ILE A 46 10.51 17.75 7.35
CA ILE A 46 9.95 18.81 8.18
C ILE A 46 10.54 20.16 7.74
N GLY A 47 9.65 21.10 7.39
CA GLY A 47 9.98 22.43 6.91
C GLY A 47 10.38 22.52 5.43
N ASN A 48 10.65 21.39 4.78
CA ASN A 48 11.16 21.35 3.41
C ASN A 48 10.18 20.74 2.41
N TYR A 49 9.28 19.86 2.85
CA TYR A 49 8.23 19.32 2.00
C TYR A 49 7.00 20.24 2.03
N ASN A 50 6.46 20.61 0.86
CA ASN A 50 5.19 21.32 0.76
C ASN A 50 4.22 20.55 -0.15
N ILE A 51 3.11 20.07 0.42
CA ILE A 51 2.12 19.24 -0.29
C ILE A 51 1.41 19.98 -1.42
N LEU A 52 1.20 21.30 -1.28
CA LEU A 52 0.56 22.12 -2.32
C LEU A 52 1.48 22.31 -3.53
N LEU A 53 2.79 22.16 -3.35
CA LEU A 53 3.80 22.34 -4.40
C LEU A 53 4.32 21.03 -4.97
N ASP A 54 3.84 19.88 -4.49
CA ASP A 54 4.31 18.55 -4.90
C ASP A 54 4.01 18.31 -6.41
N PRO A 55 5.03 18.22 -7.28
CA PRO A 55 4.81 18.06 -8.72
C PRO A 55 4.22 16.70 -9.09
N PHE A 56 4.51 15.66 -8.31
CA PHE A 56 3.97 14.32 -8.53
C PHE A 56 2.46 14.30 -8.26
N LEU A 57 2.03 14.84 -7.12
CA LEU A 57 0.61 14.92 -6.76
C LEU A 57 -0.15 15.83 -7.74
N ASN A 58 0.39 17.01 -8.01
CA ASN A 58 -0.29 18.01 -8.85
C ASN A 58 -0.30 17.62 -10.33
N ASN A 59 0.86 17.33 -10.91
CA ASN A 59 1.00 17.20 -12.36
C ASN A 59 0.83 15.76 -12.83
N LYS A 60 1.34 14.77 -12.08
CA LYS A 60 1.24 13.35 -12.49
C LYS A 60 -0.07 12.71 -12.04
N LEU A 61 -0.52 12.96 -10.81
CA LEU A 61 -1.78 12.40 -10.31
C LEU A 61 -3.00 13.31 -10.52
N GLY A 62 -2.81 14.59 -10.86
CA GLY A 62 -3.91 15.52 -11.11
C GLY A 62 -4.71 15.87 -9.85
N LEU A 63 -4.07 15.83 -8.67
CA LEU A 63 -4.76 15.97 -7.38
C LEU A 63 -4.84 17.41 -6.88
N SER A 64 -4.49 18.41 -7.67
CA SER A 64 -4.45 19.81 -7.22
C SER A 64 -5.79 20.31 -6.66
N ASP A 65 -6.90 20.03 -7.34
CA ASP A 65 -8.23 20.46 -6.87
C ASP A 65 -8.68 19.68 -5.63
N TYR A 66 -8.29 18.41 -5.54
CA TYR A 66 -8.52 17.60 -4.35
C TYR A 66 -7.79 18.20 -3.14
N ILE A 67 -6.51 18.54 -3.30
CA ILE A 67 -5.70 19.09 -2.20
C ILE A 67 -6.30 20.43 -1.77
N LYS A 68 -6.68 21.32 -2.69
CA LYS A 68 -7.34 22.60 -2.34
C LYS A 68 -8.61 22.43 -1.50
N ARG A 69 -9.44 21.42 -1.82
CA ARG A 69 -10.67 21.14 -1.06
C ARG A 69 -10.40 20.69 0.38
N VAL A 70 -9.34 19.91 0.58
CA VAL A 70 -8.89 19.55 1.95
C VAL A 70 -8.56 20.81 2.74
N PHE A 71 -7.80 21.72 2.13
CA PHE A 71 -7.40 22.98 2.75
C PHE A 71 -8.57 23.96 2.96
N SER A 72 -9.70 23.77 2.28
CA SER A 72 -10.95 24.49 2.54
C SER A 72 -11.85 23.85 3.60
N GLY A 73 -11.40 22.77 4.25
CA GLY A 73 -12.12 22.14 5.35
C GLY A 73 -12.76 20.79 5.02
N GLU A 74 -12.55 20.22 3.84
CA GLU A 74 -13.14 18.93 3.48
C GLU A 74 -12.28 17.74 3.96
N ILE A 75 -12.93 16.70 4.47
CA ILE A 75 -12.29 15.40 4.68
C ILE A 75 -12.34 14.66 3.35
N ILE A 76 -11.19 14.27 2.83
CA ILE A 76 -11.16 13.56 1.56
C ILE A 76 -10.22 12.37 1.67
N SER A 77 -10.60 11.28 1.00
CA SER A 77 -9.77 10.08 0.88
C SER A 77 -9.57 9.74 -0.59
N ILE A 78 -8.35 9.32 -0.93
CA ILE A 78 -8.00 8.75 -2.24
C ILE A 78 -7.55 7.33 -1.99
N TYR A 79 -8.13 6.40 -2.73
CA TYR A 79 -7.84 4.98 -2.57
C TYR A 79 -6.97 4.48 -3.71
N ASN A 80 -6.10 3.52 -3.38
CA ASN A 80 -5.26 2.76 -4.30
C ASN A 80 -4.34 3.66 -5.13
N VAL A 81 -3.80 4.72 -4.52
CA VAL A 81 -2.83 5.63 -5.13
C VAL A 81 -1.55 4.87 -5.41
N ARG A 82 -1.18 4.81 -6.69
CA ARG A 82 0.05 4.17 -7.17
C ARG A 82 1.22 5.15 -7.06
N VAL A 83 2.15 4.91 -6.15
CA VAL A 83 3.32 5.76 -5.91
C VAL A 83 4.61 4.97 -6.17
N PRO A 84 5.41 5.34 -7.18
CA PRO A 84 6.76 4.80 -7.33
C PRO A 84 7.64 5.18 -6.13
N PHE A 85 8.49 4.26 -5.66
CA PHE A 85 9.41 4.54 -4.54
C PHE A 85 10.42 5.63 -4.89
N GLU A 86 10.76 5.81 -6.16
CA GLU A 86 11.59 6.94 -6.59
C GLU A 86 10.97 8.30 -6.21
N GLU A 87 9.65 8.43 -6.33
CA GLU A 87 8.94 9.66 -5.95
C GLU A 87 8.92 9.85 -4.43
N ILE A 88 8.90 8.76 -3.67
CA ILE A 88 9.07 8.77 -2.20
C ILE A 88 10.48 9.23 -1.83
N TYR A 89 11.52 8.67 -2.47
CA TYR A 89 12.92 9.04 -2.23
C TYR A 89 13.17 10.50 -2.58
N LYS A 90 12.58 11.01 -3.67
CA LYS A 90 12.62 12.44 -4.02
C LYS A 90 11.91 13.31 -2.99
N ARG A 91 10.72 12.90 -2.56
CA ARG A 91 9.91 13.66 -1.58
C ARG A 91 10.60 13.77 -0.23
N TYR A 92 11.19 12.68 0.27
CA TYR A 92 11.76 12.62 1.62
C TYR A 92 13.29 12.68 1.64
N ASN A 93 13.94 12.84 0.49
CA ASN A 93 15.39 12.90 0.35
C ASN A 93 16.13 11.79 1.14
N CYS A 94 15.58 10.57 1.13
CA CYS A 94 16.16 9.40 1.80
C CYS A 94 17.01 8.55 0.81
N GLN A 95 17.90 7.71 1.33
CA GLN A 95 18.84 6.94 0.51
C GLN A 95 18.11 6.05 -0.51
N GLU A 96 18.45 6.22 -1.79
CA GLU A 96 17.97 5.33 -2.86
C GLU A 96 18.37 3.88 -2.52
N SER A 97 17.39 2.99 -2.40
CA SER A 97 17.69 1.56 -2.39
C SER A 97 18.14 1.12 -3.78
N ASN A 98 18.96 0.07 -3.86
CA ASN A 98 19.37 -0.52 -5.14
C ASN A 98 18.19 -1.07 -5.97
N ASP A 99 17.00 -1.20 -5.37
CA ASP A 99 15.78 -1.61 -6.03
C ASP A 99 14.99 -0.37 -6.50
N LYS A 100 15.52 0.33 -7.53
CA LYS A 100 14.92 1.52 -8.17
C LYS A 100 13.52 1.29 -8.79
N GLU A 101 13.03 0.06 -8.74
CA GLU A 101 11.83 -0.40 -9.42
C GLU A 101 10.80 -0.90 -8.41
N GLN A 102 10.55 -0.19 -7.32
CA GLN A 102 9.44 -0.52 -6.40
C GLN A 102 8.29 0.47 -6.57
N VAL A 103 7.06 -0.04 -6.44
CA VAL A 103 5.83 0.75 -6.49
C VAL A 103 4.93 0.34 -5.36
N MET A 104 4.44 1.34 -4.64
CA MET A 104 3.49 1.17 -3.56
C MET A 104 2.09 1.55 -4.03
N TYR A 105 1.09 0.84 -3.51
CA TYR A 105 -0.29 1.26 -3.53
C TYR A 105 -0.68 1.64 -2.11
N GLN A 106 -1.15 2.86 -1.94
CA GLN A 106 -1.57 3.40 -0.66
C GLN A 106 -2.92 4.09 -0.78
N ASP A 107 -3.68 4.07 0.30
CA ASP A 107 -4.83 4.93 0.49
C ASP A 107 -4.36 6.13 1.30
N ILE A 108 -4.81 7.32 0.92
CA ILE A 108 -4.43 8.57 1.59
C ILE A 108 -5.72 9.22 2.07
N THR A 109 -5.85 9.41 3.38
CA THR A 109 -6.97 10.14 3.98
C THR A 109 -6.44 11.45 4.54
N ASN A 110 -6.93 12.55 3.99
CA ASN A 110 -6.57 13.90 4.41
C ASN A 110 -7.75 14.56 5.10
N PHE A 111 -7.51 15.16 6.26
CA PHE A 111 -8.54 15.90 6.98
C PHE A 111 -7.97 17.12 7.70
N PRO A 112 -8.77 18.19 7.81
CA PRO A 112 -8.40 19.36 8.58
C PRO A 112 -8.61 19.10 10.08
N LEU A 113 -7.72 19.66 10.89
CA LEU A 113 -8.00 19.96 12.29
C LEU A 113 -8.41 21.42 12.38
N LEU A 114 -9.49 21.70 13.11
CA LEU A 114 -10.08 23.03 13.20
C LEU A 114 -9.71 23.74 14.52
N ASN A 115 -9.57 25.06 14.46
CA ASN A 115 -9.54 25.94 15.62
C ASN A 115 -10.94 26.07 16.23
N GLU A 116 -11.02 26.66 17.43
CA GLU A 116 -12.29 26.94 18.12
C GLU A 116 -13.25 27.83 17.30
N ASP A 117 -12.70 28.68 16.43
CA ASP A 117 -13.46 29.55 15.52
C ASP A 117 -13.91 28.84 14.22
N GLY A 118 -13.60 27.55 14.08
CA GLY A 118 -13.92 26.74 12.91
C GLY A 118 -12.96 26.91 11.72
N THR A 119 -11.91 27.73 11.85
CA THR A 119 -10.88 27.85 10.81
C THR A 119 -9.93 26.65 10.81
N VAL A 120 -9.35 26.31 9.65
CA VAL A 120 -8.37 25.22 9.55
C VAL A 120 -7.09 25.61 10.29
N ALA A 121 -6.70 24.80 11.29
CA ALA A 121 -5.45 24.96 12.04
C ALA A 121 -4.31 24.18 11.39
N TYR A 122 -4.57 22.92 11.07
CA TYR A 122 -3.62 21.97 10.49
C TYR A 122 -4.33 21.02 9.55
N ILE A 123 -3.57 20.36 8.69
CA ILE A 123 -4.07 19.27 7.86
C ILE A 123 -3.26 18.02 8.17
N ILE A 124 -3.95 16.94 8.47
CA ILE A 124 -3.35 15.64 8.69
C ILE A 124 -3.54 14.80 7.43
N SER A 125 -2.47 14.18 6.97
CA SER A 125 -2.49 13.13 5.96
C SER A 125 -2.13 11.80 6.59
N VAL A 126 -3.05 10.85 6.50
CA VAL A 126 -2.87 9.47 6.95
C VAL A 126 -2.61 8.58 5.74
N ILE A 127 -1.50 7.85 5.74
CA ILE A 127 -1.08 7.01 4.62
C ILE A 127 -1.24 5.53 5.01
N MET A 128 -2.24 4.89 4.42
CA MET A 128 -2.53 3.47 4.62
C MET A 128 -1.96 2.64 3.47
N ILE A 129 -0.89 1.92 3.75
CA ILE A 129 -0.18 1.14 2.72
C ILE A 129 -0.92 -0.16 2.48
N LYS A 130 -1.39 -0.37 1.26
CA LYS A 130 -2.16 -1.57 0.89
C LYS A 130 -1.25 -2.66 0.36
N ARG A 131 -0.36 -2.31 -0.58
CA ARG A 131 0.46 -3.27 -1.32
C ARG A 131 1.78 -2.64 -1.75
N ILE A 132 2.88 -3.36 -1.60
CA ILE A 132 4.16 -3.00 -2.19
C ILE A 132 4.43 -4.02 -3.28
N TYR A 133 4.56 -3.53 -4.51
CA TYR A 133 5.01 -4.34 -5.64
C TYR A 133 6.42 -3.93 -5.97
N GLN A 134 7.34 -4.88 -5.95
CA GLN A 134 8.53 -4.75 -6.75
C GLN A 134 8.06 -4.83 -8.21
N LEU A 135 8.26 -3.75 -8.96
CA LEU A 135 8.02 -3.73 -10.40
C LEU A 135 8.79 -4.93 -10.94
N ARG A 136 8.08 -5.79 -11.65
CA ARG A 136 8.64 -6.92 -12.39
C ARG A 136 9.18 -8.03 -11.49
N LEU A 137 8.33 -8.53 -10.58
CA LEU A 137 8.51 -9.81 -9.88
C LEU A 137 8.92 -10.94 -10.83
N ASP A 138 8.46 -10.90 -12.08
CA ASP A 138 8.89 -11.81 -13.14
C ASP A 138 10.40 -11.69 -13.46
N ILE A 139 10.95 -10.49 -13.56
CA ILE A 139 12.39 -10.25 -13.75
C ILE A 139 13.18 -10.58 -12.49
N ILE A 140 12.64 -10.29 -11.31
CA ILE A 140 13.26 -10.71 -10.04
C ILE A 140 13.31 -12.23 -9.94
N LYS A 141 12.23 -12.93 -10.32
CA LYS A 141 12.22 -14.40 -10.44
C LYS A 141 13.23 -14.89 -11.47
N ALA A 142 13.36 -14.22 -12.60
CA ALA A 142 14.37 -14.58 -13.60
C ALA A 142 15.81 -14.42 -13.05
N ARG A 143 16.07 -13.34 -12.30
CA ARG A 143 17.35 -13.08 -11.62
C ARG A 143 17.63 -14.14 -10.56
N ASP A 144 16.69 -14.35 -9.64
CA ASP A 144 16.75 -15.35 -8.57
C ASP A 144 16.97 -16.77 -9.14
N TYR A 145 16.32 -17.11 -10.25
CA TYR A 145 16.57 -18.37 -10.93
C TYR A 145 18.02 -18.47 -11.43
N ILE A 146 18.54 -17.42 -12.06
CA ILE A 146 19.94 -17.40 -12.53
C ILE A 146 20.91 -17.51 -11.34
N ASP A 147 20.65 -16.79 -10.26
CA ASP A 147 21.51 -16.76 -9.06
C ASP A 147 21.54 -18.11 -8.33
N ARG A 148 20.43 -18.85 -8.33
CA ARG A 148 20.33 -20.18 -7.69
C ARG A 148 20.85 -21.31 -8.59
N ASN A 149 20.67 -21.18 -9.89
CA ASN A 149 20.98 -22.22 -10.88
C ASN A 149 22.19 -21.83 -11.75
N TRP A 150 23.14 -21.07 -11.18
CA TRP A 150 24.29 -20.54 -11.91
C TRP A 150 25.27 -21.64 -12.39
N LEU A 151 25.27 -22.81 -11.72
CA LEU A 151 26.08 -23.97 -12.08
C LEU A 151 25.56 -24.67 -13.36
N ASP A 152 24.24 -24.73 -13.53
CA ASP A 152 23.58 -25.38 -14.66
C ASP A 152 23.88 -24.67 -15.99
N GLU A 153 23.79 -25.39 -17.11
CA GLU A 153 23.88 -24.77 -18.45
C GLU A 153 22.79 -23.71 -18.67
N TYR A 154 23.19 -22.58 -19.27
CA TYR A 154 22.28 -21.48 -19.54
C TYR A 154 21.13 -21.91 -20.46
N ASN A 155 19.90 -21.75 -19.99
CA ASN A 155 18.70 -22.07 -20.74
C ASN A 155 17.64 -20.96 -20.58
N ILE A 156 17.45 -20.16 -21.63
CA ILE A 156 16.53 -19.02 -21.60
C ILE A 156 15.06 -19.47 -21.50
N GLU A 157 14.72 -20.65 -22.02
CA GLU A 157 13.37 -21.22 -21.95
C GLU A 157 12.99 -21.55 -20.50
N LYS A 158 13.90 -22.14 -19.71
CA LYS A 158 13.69 -22.42 -18.28
C LYS A 158 13.54 -21.13 -17.46
N ILE A 159 14.39 -20.13 -17.72
CA ILE A 159 14.33 -18.83 -17.04
C ILE A 159 13.00 -18.14 -17.39
N ALA A 160 12.59 -18.17 -18.66
CA ALA A 160 11.32 -17.63 -19.15
C ALA A 160 10.12 -18.33 -18.51
N GLN A 161 10.14 -19.66 -18.43
CA GLN A 161 9.09 -20.45 -17.78
C GLN A 161 8.97 -20.15 -16.28
N TYR A 162 10.10 -20.13 -15.56
CA TYR A 162 10.13 -19.85 -14.12
C TYR A 162 9.65 -18.43 -13.80
N SER A 163 9.99 -17.46 -14.65
CA SER A 163 9.54 -16.07 -14.53
C SER A 163 8.11 -15.84 -15.05
N GLY A 164 7.49 -16.79 -15.74
CA GLY A 164 6.17 -16.62 -16.37
C GLY A 164 6.17 -15.68 -17.59
N LEU A 165 7.33 -15.48 -18.24
CA LEU A 165 7.51 -14.60 -19.38
C LEU A 165 7.72 -15.39 -20.67
N GLY A 166 7.35 -14.80 -21.81
CA GLY A 166 7.83 -15.28 -23.11
C GLY A 166 9.30 -14.90 -23.33
N ARG A 167 10.10 -15.77 -23.96
CA ARG A 167 11.55 -15.59 -24.20
C ARG A 167 11.94 -14.19 -24.70
N HIS A 168 11.30 -13.72 -25.77
CA HIS A 168 11.59 -12.41 -26.35
C HIS A 168 11.24 -11.26 -25.40
N HIS A 169 10.17 -11.43 -24.62
CA HIS A 169 9.72 -10.45 -23.64
C HIS A 169 10.71 -10.38 -22.47
N LEU A 170 11.14 -11.54 -21.96
CA LEU A 170 12.18 -11.66 -20.93
C LEU A 170 13.48 -10.96 -21.35
N VAL A 171 14.04 -11.28 -22.51
CA VAL A 171 15.32 -10.67 -22.94
C VAL A 171 15.23 -9.15 -23.05
N ARG A 172 14.14 -8.63 -23.63
CA ARG A 172 13.93 -7.19 -23.80
C ARG A 172 13.87 -6.49 -22.44
N LEU A 173 13.08 -7.04 -21.51
CA LEU A 173 12.82 -6.42 -20.22
C LEU A 173 14.00 -6.55 -19.28
N PHE A 174 14.62 -7.73 -19.22
CA PHE A 174 15.82 -7.95 -18.42
C PHE A 174 16.94 -7.00 -18.88
N LYS A 175 17.12 -6.79 -20.20
CA LYS A 175 18.08 -5.81 -20.72
C LYS A 175 17.71 -4.37 -20.37
N SER A 176 16.43 -4.02 -20.44
CA SER A 176 15.97 -2.67 -20.12
C SER A 176 16.14 -2.30 -18.66
N LEU A 177 15.99 -3.28 -17.74
CA LEU A 177 15.89 -3.05 -16.29
C LEU A 177 17.22 -3.37 -15.58
N ILE A 178 17.86 -4.48 -15.94
CA ILE A 178 19.17 -4.90 -15.37
C ILE A 178 20.35 -4.30 -16.16
N GLY A 179 20.08 -3.61 -17.28
CA GLY A 179 21.11 -3.01 -18.14
C GLY A 179 21.87 -4.00 -19.02
N MET A 180 21.60 -5.31 -18.90
CA MET A 180 22.26 -6.36 -19.68
C MET A 180 21.32 -7.53 -19.98
N THR A 181 21.65 -8.35 -20.98
CA THR A 181 20.82 -9.53 -21.30
C THR A 181 20.92 -10.60 -20.22
N PRO A 182 19.92 -11.50 -20.07
CA PRO A 182 19.99 -12.58 -19.08
C PRO A 182 21.24 -13.46 -19.25
N LEU A 183 21.66 -13.71 -20.49
CA LEU A 183 22.89 -14.44 -20.80
C LEU A 183 24.12 -13.71 -20.26
N LYS A 184 24.20 -12.39 -20.47
CA LYS A 184 25.32 -11.60 -20.00
C LYS A 184 25.36 -11.53 -18.47
N TYR A 185 24.20 -11.43 -17.84
CA TYR A 185 24.06 -11.46 -16.39
C TYR A 185 24.53 -12.82 -15.81
N TYR A 186 24.04 -13.93 -16.36
CA TYR A 186 24.48 -15.28 -15.99
C TYR A 186 26.01 -15.46 -16.11
N GLN A 187 26.60 -14.95 -17.20
CA GLN A 187 28.06 -14.97 -17.36
C GLN A 187 28.77 -14.18 -16.25
N ASN A 188 28.25 -13.00 -15.91
CA ASN A 188 28.82 -12.18 -14.84
C ASN A 188 28.72 -12.88 -13.48
N VAL A 189 27.59 -13.53 -13.16
CA VAL A 189 27.43 -14.34 -11.93
C VAL A 189 28.50 -15.43 -11.86
N LYS A 190 28.75 -16.15 -12.97
CA LYS A 190 29.85 -17.13 -13.02
C LYS A 190 31.23 -16.50 -12.80
N ILE A 191 31.50 -15.34 -13.38
CA ILE A 191 32.78 -14.63 -13.15
C ILE A 191 32.94 -14.27 -11.66
N GLU A 192 31.88 -13.80 -10.99
CA GLU A 192 31.92 -13.52 -9.55
C GLU A 192 32.20 -14.77 -8.72
N LYS A 193 31.61 -15.93 -9.08
CA LYS A 193 31.90 -17.22 -8.43
C LYS A 193 33.32 -17.72 -8.69
N ILE A 194 33.85 -17.49 -9.89
CA ILE A 194 35.26 -17.76 -10.19
C ILE A 194 36.16 -16.86 -9.35
N LYS A 195 35.87 -15.56 -9.21
CA LYS A 195 36.64 -14.66 -8.34
C LYS A 195 36.65 -15.16 -6.90
N GLU A 196 35.48 -15.48 -6.35
CA GLU A 196 35.31 -16.04 -5.00
C GLU A 196 36.15 -17.32 -4.82
N ALA A 197 36.11 -18.24 -5.78
CA ALA A 197 36.90 -19.47 -5.72
C ALA A 197 38.41 -19.23 -5.92
N LEU A 198 38.81 -18.24 -6.72
CA LEU A 198 40.22 -17.85 -6.88
C LEU A 198 40.81 -17.25 -5.60
N GLU A 199 39.98 -16.56 -4.81
CA GLU A 199 40.34 -15.94 -3.54
C GLU A 199 40.40 -16.95 -2.38
N ASN A 200 39.45 -17.88 -2.33
CA ASN A 200 39.23 -18.72 -1.15
C ASN A 200 39.76 -20.16 -1.29
N THR A 201 40.38 -20.52 -2.42
CA THR A 201 40.86 -21.89 -2.65
C THR A 201 42.26 -21.93 -3.28
N ASP A 202 43.00 -23.01 -2.99
CA ASP A 202 44.30 -23.28 -3.60
C ASP A 202 44.22 -24.16 -4.86
N MET A 203 43.01 -24.45 -5.35
CA MET A 203 42.79 -25.17 -6.62
C MET A 203 43.52 -24.47 -7.78
N SER A 204 44.01 -25.21 -8.77
CA SER A 204 44.58 -24.61 -9.98
C SER A 204 43.55 -23.74 -10.72
N ILE A 205 44.01 -22.81 -11.57
CA ILE A 205 43.10 -21.94 -12.35
C ILE A 205 42.13 -22.79 -13.19
N SER A 206 42.60 -23.89 -13.78
CA SER A 206 41.76 -24.79 -14.58
C SER A 206 40.70 -25.49 -13.72
N GLU A 207 41.06 -25.97 -12.53
CA GLU A 207 40.13 -26.61 -11.60
C GLU A 207 39.08 -25.64 -11.06
N VAL A 208 39.44 -24.37 -10.80
CA VAL A 208 38.48 -23.34 -10.38
C VAL A 208 37.44 -23.04 -11.47
N PHE A 209 37.88 -22.95 -12.73
CA PHE A 209 36.93 -22.75 -13.83
C PHE A 209 36.01 -23.98 -13.96
N THR A 210 36.60 -25.17 -13.92
CA THR A 210 35.88 -26.45 -14.01
C THR A 210 34.84 -26.59 -12.90
N SER A 211 35.17 -26.24 -11.66
CA SER A 211 34.24 -26.28 -10.51
C SER A 211 33.10 -25.25 -10.62
N CYS A 212 33.28 -24.22 -11.43
CA CYS A 212 32.23 -23.25 -11.77
C CYS A 212 31.43 -23.67 -13.03
N GLY A 213 31.63 -24.89 -13.53
CA GLY A 213 30.94 -25.44 -14.70
C GLY A 213 31.32 -24.75 -16.01
N VAL A 214 32.57 -24.28 -16.14
CA VAL A 214 33.10 -23.70 -17.38
C VAL A 214 34.53 -24.17 -17.62
N ASP A 215 34.90 -24.36 -18.88
CA ASP A 215 36.31 -24.62 -19.18
C ASP A 215 37.13 -23.33 -19.10
N TYR A 216 38.41 -23.47 -18.75
CA TYR A 216 39.40 -22.41 -18.91
C TYR A 216 39.74 -22.21 -20.41
N SER A 217 38.72 -21.85 -21.19
CA SER A 217 38.80 -21.56 -22.61
C SER A 217 38.87 -20.05 -22.86
N GLY A 218 39.28 -19.65 -24.08
CA GLY A 218 39.46 -18.25 -24.44
C GLY A 218 38.24 -17.37 -24.14
N VAL A 219 37.02 -17.88 -24.29
CA VAL A 219 35.78 -17.11 -24.09
C VAL A 219 35.60 -16.66 -22.63
N TYR A 220 35.74 -17.57 -21.66
CA TYR A 220 35.58 -17.24 -20.23
C TYR A 220 36.83 -16.59 -19.65
N ALA A 221 38.04 -16.93 -20.15
CA ALA A 221 39.26 -16.24 -19.78
C ALA A 221 39.27 -14.77 -20.25
N ASP A 222 38.82 -14.51 -21.48
CA ASP A 222 38.67 -13.14 -22.02
C ASP A 222 37.54 -12.39 -21.32
N THR A 223 36.42 -13.06 -21.02
CA THR A 223 35.31 -12.45 -20.27
C THR A 223 35.75 -12.07 -18.87
N PHE A 224 36.49 -12.94 -18.17
CA PHE A 224 37.09 -12.64 -16.87
C PHE A 224 38.01 -11.42 -16.94
N LYS A 225 38.91 -11.39 -17.94
CA LYS A 225 39.86 -10.28 -18.12
C LYS A 225 39.16 -8.96 -18.46
N LYS A 226 38.11 -9.00 -19.28
CA LYS A 226 37.28 -7.82 -19.59
C LYS A 226 36.52 -7.33 -18.36
N HIS A 227 36.05 -8.25 -17.51
CA HIS A 227 35.25 -7.93 -16.32
C HIS A 227 36.10 -7.42 -15.15
N THR A 228 37.29 -7.99 -14.94
CA THR A 228 38.16 -7.67 -13.79
C THR A 228 39.35 -6.78 -14.14
N GLY A 229 39.59 -6.51 -15.43
CA GLY A 229 40.77 -5.78 -15.92
C GLY A 229 42.06 -6.60 -15.93
N MET A 230 42.07 -7.82 -15.39
CA MET A 230 43.28 -8.64 -15.23
C MET A 230 43.03 -10.13 -15.47
N THR A 231 44.09 -10.91 -15.68
CA THR A 231 43.93 -12.36 -15.88
C THR A 231 43.65 -13.06 -14.54
N PRO A 232 42.96 -14.22 -14.52
CA PRO A 232 42.69 -14.98 -13.29
C PRO A 232 43.93 -15.22 -12.42
N MET A 233 45.06 -15.52 -13.05
CA MET A 233 46.33 -15.71 -12.36
C MET A 233 46.87 -14.44 -11.69
N LYS A 234 46.73 -13.27 -12.34
CA LYS A 234 47.09 -11.98 -11.74
C LYS A 234 46.14 -11.61 -10.62
N TYR A 235 44.84 -11.84 -10.82
CA TYR A 235 43.78 -11.61 -9.83
C TYR A 235 44.02 -12.40 -8.54
N ARG A 236 44.31 -13.70 -8.62
CA ARG A 236 44.64 -14.51 -7.44
C ARG A 236 45.87 -13.98 -6.68
N LYS A 237 46.89 -13.49 -7.41
CA LYS A 237 48.11 -12.96 -6.80
C LYS A 237 47.88 -11.64 -6.07
N SER A 238 46.95 -10.78 -6.52
CA SER A 238 46.66 -9.51 -5.85
C SER A 238 45.95 -9.70 -4.51
N PHE A 239 45.15 -10.76 -4.33
CA PHE A 239 44.43 -11.02 -3.08
C PHE A 239 45.28 -11.68 -1.98
N LYS A 240 46.29 -12.49 -2.33
CA LYS A 240 47.23 -13.04 -1.33
C LYS A 240 48.09 -11.97 -0.62
N ILE A 241 48.08 -10.72 -1.10
CA ILE A 241 48.79 -9.57 -0.50
C ILE A 241 47.93 -8.81 0.52
N ASP A 242 46.59 -8.82 0.39
CA ASP A 242 45.68 -7.95 1.16
C ASP A 242 45.16 -8.58 2.49
N VAL A 243 45.34 -9.88 2.67
CA VAL A 243 44.83 -10.63 3.84
C VAL A 243 45.61 -10.34 5.13
N TYR A 244 46.81 -9.75 5.06
CA TYR A 244 47.64 -9.47 6.24
C TYR A 244 47.24 -8.23 7.07
N CYS A 245 46.28 -7.42 6.62
CA CYS A 245 46.04 -6.08 7.21
C CYS A 245 44.64 -5.80 7.78
N ARG A 246 43.72 -6.78 7.84
CA ARG A 246 42.35 -6.55 8.32
C ARG A 246 41.94 -7.55 9.39
N ASP A 247 42.44 -7.34 10.60
CA ASP A 247 41.83 -7.96 11.78
C ASP A 247 41.87 -6.95 12.94
N LYS A 248 40.67 -6.47 13.31
CA LYS A 248 40.25 -5.73 14.53
C LYS A 248 39.26 -4.61 14.19
N ASN A 249 37.97 -4.84 14.48
CA ASN A 249 37.14 -4.00 15.37
C ASN A 249 35.65 -4.34 15.20
N THR A 250 35.04 -4.82 16.28
CA THR A 250 33.57 -4.91 16.45
C THR A 250 33.21 -4.07 17.66
N VAL A 251 32.25 -3.14 17.52
CA VAL A 251 31.81 -2.24 18.60
C VAL A 251 30.35 -2.53 18.94
N HIS A 252 30.09 -2.70 20.24
CA HIS A 252 28.78 -2.86 20.86
C HIS A 252 27.97 -1.56 20.86
N ILE A 253 26.68 -1.68 20.57
CA ILE A 253 25.67 -0.61 20.69
C ILE A 253 25.19 -0.57 22.15
N LYS A 254 25.28 0.60 22.79
CA LYS A 254 24.65 0.90 24.08
C LYS A 254 23.30 1.57 23.84
N SER A 255 22.25 1.03 24.44
CA SER A 255 20.93 1.64 24.60
C SER A 255 20.99 2.81 25.58
N LYS A 256 20.25 3.90 25.28
CA LYS A 256 20.01 5.01 26.21
C LYS A 256 18.50 5.10 26.46
N GLN A 257 18.13 4.97 27.73
CA GLN A 257 16.80 5.28 28.27
C GLN A 257 16.66 6.79 28.47
N ASP A 258 15.43 7.30 28.35
CA ASP A 258 14.69 8.01 29.42
C ASP A 258 13.57 8.85 28.77
N ALA A 259 12.32 8.39 28.90
CA ALA A 259 11.12 9.15 28.56
C ALA A 259 10.17 9.21 29.77
N ASN A 260 9.66 10.41 30.05
CA ASN A 260 8.82 10.78 31.18
C ASN A 260 7.61 9.85 31.39
N ILE A 261 7.38 9.45 32.63
CA ILE A 261 6.32 8.51 33.05
C ILE A 261 5.00 9.28 33.28
N LEU A 262 3.99 9.07 32.44
CA LEU A 262 2.64 9.67 32.54
C LEU A 262 1.71 8.78 33.38
N SER A 263 0.91 9.31 34.31
CA SER A 263 -0.07 8.48 35.05
C SER A 263 -1.17 7.91 34.13
N GLU A 264 -1.73 6.74 34.45
CA GLU A 264 -2.76 6.07 33.61
C GLU A 264 -4.01 6.94 33.40
N ASN A 265 -4.44 7.69 34.42
CA ASN A 265 -5.53 8.66 34.32
C ASN A 265 -5.20 9.84 33.40
N GLU A 266 -3.92 10.20 33.28
CA GLU A 266 -3.48 11.28 32.41
C GLU A 266 -3.33 10.82 30.97
N LEU A 267 -2.87 9.57 30.76
CA LEU A 267 -2.91 8.90 29.47
C LEU A 267 -4.34 8.80 28.94
N GLU A 268 -5.30 8.39 29.78
CA GLU A 268 -6.72 8.29 29.40
C GLU A 268 -7.28 9.64 28.94
N LYS A 269 -7.17 10.67 29.80
CA LYS A 269 -7.67 12.02 29.49
C LYS A 269 -7.06 12.58 28.21
N ARG A 270 -5.75 12.41 28.06
CA ARG A 270 -5.03 12.82 26.84
C ARG A 270 -5.61 12.08 25.65
N LEU A 271 -5.59 10.76 25.65
CA LEU A 271 -6.06 9.93 24.54
C LEU A 271 -7.50 10.28 24.10
N PHE A 272 -8.41 10.55 25.03
CA PHE A 272 -9.80 10.90 24.71
C PHE A 272 -9.94 12.30 24.10
N ASN A 273 -9.36 13.32 24.73
CA ASN A 273 -9.36 14.69 24.19
C ASN A 273 -8.79 14.72 22.77
N ILE A 274 -7.81 13.85 22.54
CA ILE A 274 -7.09 13.70 21.30
C ILE A 274 -7.95 13.05 20.23
N ALA A 275 -8.58 11.92 20.55
CA ALA A 275 -9.44 11.19 19.62
C ALA A 275 -10.65 12.03 19.17
N GLU A 276 -11.09 12.99 19.98
CA GLU A 276 -12.18 13.92 19.64
C GLU A 276 -11.79 14.88 18.49
N LEU A 277 -10.51 15.21 18.37
CA LEU A 277 -10.03 16.12 17.32
C LEU A 277 -10.09 15.49 15.94
N PHE A 278 -10.08 14.17 15.86
CA PHE A 278 -10.05 13.44 14.61
C PHE A 278 -11.47 13.37 14.04
N PRO A 279 -11.72 13.89 12.83
CA PRO A 279 -13.04 13.85 12.23
C PRO A 279 -13.32 12.51 11.52
N ILE A 280 -12.54 11.47 11.84
CA ILE A 280 -12.72 10.08 11.41
C ILE A 280 -13.18 9.23 12.61
N PRO A 281 -13.99 8.17 12.40
CA PRO A 281 -14.51 7.40 13.53
C PRO A 281 -13.40 6.71 14.32
N ILE A 282 -13.35 6.97 15.63
CA ILE A 282 -12.42 6.36 16.58
C ILE A 282 -13.17 5.77 17.76
N GLN A 283 -12.80 4.55 18.14
CA GLN A 283 -13.30 3.85 19.31
C GLN A 283 -12.14 3.41 20.19
N ILE A 284 -12.33 3.46 21.50
CA ILE A 284 -11.30 3.09 22.47
C ILE A 284 -11.90 2.13 23.47
N PHE A 285 -11.17 1.05 23.71
CA PHE A 285 -11.55 -0.06 24.57
C PHE A 285 -10.52 -0.26 25.67
N ARG A 286 -10.96 -0.65 26.86
CA ARG A 286 -10.08 -1.19 27.90
C ARG A 286 -9.59 -2.57 27.51
N ARG A 287 -8.54 -3.04 28.19
CA ARG A 287 -7.99 -4.40 28.05
C ARG A 287 -9.03 -5.53 28.17
N ASN A 288 -10.10 -5.32 28.94
CA ASN A 288 -11.19 -6.30 29.10
C ASN A 288 -12.22 -6.27 27.95
N GLY A 289 -12.03 -5.40 26.96
CA GLY A 289 -12.91 -5.24 25.80
C GLY A 289 -14.01 -4.18 25.97
N ASP A 290 -14.19 -3.62 27.16
CA ASP A 290 -15.24 -2.62 27.39
C ASP A 290 -14.92 -1.32 26.67
N ILE A 291 -15.90 -0.79 25.95
CA ILE A 291 -15.76 0.52 25.32
C ILE A 291 -15.75 1.62 26.38
N VAL A 292 -14.81 2.54 26.24
CA VAL A 292 -14.64 3.68 27.15
C VAL A 292 -14.79 5.01 26.47
N TYR A 293 -14.58 5.05 25.15
CA TYR A 293 -14.69 6.29 24.39
C TYR A 293 -15.06 6.02 22.93
N ILE A 294 -15.86 6.92 22.38
CA ILE A 294 -16.15 7.08 20.95
C ILE A 294 -16.20 8.57 20.65
N ASN A 295 -15.72 8.98 19.48
CA ASN A 295 -15.82 10.37 19.07
C ASN A 295 -17.11 10.66 18.28
N GLU A 296 -17.36 11.94 17.98
CA GLU A 296 -18.53 12.40 17.23
C GLU A 296 -18.67 11.70 15.86
N ALA A 297 -17.56 11.36 15.20
CA ALA A 297 -17.58 10.69 13.91
C ALA A 297 -18.16 9.26 13.97
N VAL A 298 -17.98 8.52 15.07
CA VAL A 298 -18.67 7.24 15.30
C VAL A 298 -20.17 7.43 15.45
N LEU A 299 -20.59 8.43 16.23
CA LEU A 299 -22.02 8.73 16.42
C LEU A 299 -22.71 9.06 15.08
N LYS A 300 -22.05 9.88 14.26
CA LYS A 300 -22.51 10.20 12.89
C LYS A 300 -22.58 8.95 12.02
N MET A 301 -21.52 8.15 12.00
CA MET A 301 -21.43 6.94 11.17
C MET A 301 -22.49 5.90 11.53
N TRP A 302 -22.74 5.69 12.82
CA TRP A 302 -23.71 4.70 13.31
C TRP A 302 -25.13 5.26 13.43
N ASN A 303 -25.30 6.57 13.21
CA ASN A 303 -26.55 7.28 13.40
C ASN A 303 -27.09 7.07 14.83
N VAL A 304 -26.23 7.26 15.83
CA VAL A 304 -26.56 7.14 17.26
C VAL A 304 -26.60 8.52 17.89
N LYS A 305 -27.64 8.80 18.68
CA LYS A 305 -27.91 10.15 19.21
C LYS A 305 -26.93 10.60 20.29
N ASP A 306 -26.46 9.67 21.12
CA ASP A 306 -25.67 9.99 22.30
C ASP A 306 -24.81 8.79 22.73
N THR A 307 -23.66 9.08 23.36
CA THR A 307 -22.67 8.08 23.79
C THR A 307 -23.18 7.18 24.92
N SER A 308 -24.14 7.63 25.75
CA SER A 308 -24.72 6.84 26.86
C SER A 308 -25.46 5.57 26.42
N LEU A 309 -25.76 5.45 25.13
CA LEU A 309 -26.32 4.23 24.55
C LEU A 309 -25.26 3.14 24.37
N ILE A 310 -23.98 3.52 24.26
CA ILE A 310 -22.87 2.64 23.89
C ILE A 310 -21.90 2.46 25.06
N ILE A 311 -21.49 3.56 25.71
CA ILE A 311 -20.49 3.55 26.78
C ILE A 311 -20.98 2.75 27.98
N GLY A 312 -20.13 1.82 28.45
CA GLY A 312 -20.42 0.93 29.58
C GLY A 312 -21.42 -0.20 29.27
N LYS A 313 -21.91 -0.32 28.03
CA LYS A 313 -22.85 -1.36 27.60
C LYS A 313 -22.29 -2.27 26.51
N TYR A 314 -21.25 -1.82 25.81
CA TYR A 314 -20.65 -2.52 24.69
C TYR A 314 -19.27 -3.09 25.05
N ASN A 315 -19.05 -4.34 24.68
CA ASN A 315 -17.78 -5.03 24.84
C ASN A 315 -17.35 -5.65 23.50
N LEU A 316 -16.21 -5.22 22.97
CA LEU A 316 -15.71 -5.64 21.65
C LEU A 316 -15.36 -7.13 21.60
N ILE A 317 -14.84 -7.70 22.68
CA ILE A 317 -14.46 -9.12 22.74
C ILE A 317 -15.71 -10.02 22.70
N GLN A 318 -16.82 -9.54 23.27
CA GLN A 318 -18.09 -10.25 23.35
C GLN A 318 -19.05 -9.87 22.22
N ASP A 319 -18.66 -8.97 21.31
CA ASP A 319 -19.52 -8.46 20.26
C ASP A 319 -20.03 -9.61 19.35
N PRO A 320 -21.37 -9.82 19.24
CA PRO A 320 -21.90 -10.92 18.46
C PRO A 320 -21.59 -10.84 16.97
N PHE A 321 -21.56 -9.64 16.41
CA PHE A 321 -21.30 -9.42 14.99
C PHE A 321 -19.83 -9.73 14.64
N ALA A 322 -18.90 -9.15 15.38
CA ALA A 322 -17.47 -9.37 15.20
C ALA A 322 -17.10 -10.84 15.45
N ASN A 323 -17.73 -11.50 16.43
CA ASN A 323 -17.53 -12.93 16.67
C ASN A 323 -18.17 -13.84 15.62
N SER A 324 -19.14 -13.35 14.85
CA SER A 324 -19.74 -14.09 13.73
C SER A 324 -18.85 -14.09 12.47
N GLN A 325 -17.93 -13.13 12.36
CA GLN A 325 -17.02 -13.00 11.24
C GLN A 325 -15.62 -13.53 11.58
N PRO A 326 -15.08 -14.53 10.87
CA PRO A 326 -13.78 -15.12 11.20
C PRO A 326 -12.63 -14.12 11.23
N GLU A 327 -12.56 -13.22 10.25
CA GLU A 327 -11.47 -12.22 10.15
C GLU A 327 -11.53 -11.19 11.27
N LEU A 328 -12.71 -10.66 11.58
CA LEU A 328 -12.91 -9.75 12.72
C LEU A 328 -12.57 -10.43 14.04
N LYS A 329 -13.09 -11.64 14.26
CA LYS A 329 -12.85 -12.41 15.48
C LYS A 329 -11.36 -12.66 15.73
N GLU A 330 -10.62 -13.06 14.70
CA GLU A 330 -9.19 -13.31 14.85
C GLU A 330 -8.41 -12.00 14.98
N GLY A 331 -8.77 -10.97 14.23
CA GLY A 331 -8.15 -9.65 14.32
C GLY A 331 -8.30 -9.03 15.71
N ILE A 332 -9.47 -9.15 16.33
CA ILE A 332 -9.72 -8.71 17.72
C ILE A 332 -8.79 -9.45 18.67
N LYS A 333 -8.68 -10.78 18.59
CA LYS A 333 -7.79 -11.54 19.48
C LYS A 333 -6.33 -11.11 19.36
N ARG A 334 -5.87 -10.83 18.14
CA ARG A 334 -4.49 -10.40 17.87
C ARG A 334 -4.19 -9.03 18.45
N VAL A 335 -5.09 -8.05 18.31
CA VAL A 335 -4.87 -6.72 18.91
C VAL A 335 -4.84 -6.76 20.43
N PHE A 336 -5.69 -7.57 21.07
CA PHE A 336 -5.66 -7.78 22.53
C PHE A 336 -4.46 -8.61 23.01
N ARG A 337 -3.62 -9.15 22.09
CA ARG A 337 -2.30 -9.73 22.38
C ARG A 337 -1.14 -8.76 22.15
N GLY A 338 -1.42 -7.55 21.68
CA GLY A 338 -0.42 -6.50 21.46
C GLY A 338 -0.03 -6.31 19.99
N GLU A 339 -0.75 -6.91 19.04
CA GLU A 339 -0.46 -6.74 17.61
C GLU A 339 -1.18 -5.52 17.02
N VAL A 340 -0.56 -4.83 16.07
CA VAL A 340 -1.25 -3.89 15.19
C VAL A 340 -1.95 -4.68 14.09
N VAL A 341 -3.26 -4.48 13.92
CA VAL A 341 -4.11 -5.27 13.03
C VAL A 341 -4.95 -4.37 12.14
N LEU A 342 -4.71 -4.44 10.83
CA LEU A 342 -5.58 -3.85 9.83
C LEU A 342 -6.55 -4.91 9.27
N ILE A 343 -7.85 -4.64 9.37
CA ILE A 343 -8.90 -5.49 8.81
C ILE A 343 -9.57 -4.71 7.67
N PRO A 344 -9.30 -5.07 6.41
CA PRO A 344 -9.80 -4.30 5.28
C PRO A 344 -11.26 -4.63 4.94
N ASP A 345 -11.93 -3.67 4.30
CA ASP A 345 -13.22 -3.85 3.60
C ASP A 345 -14.37 -4.41 4.45
N VAL A 346 -14.44 -4.03 5.73
CA VAL A 346 -15.48 -4.47 6.66
C VAL A 346 -16.80 -3.75 6.36
N LYS A 347 -17.86 -4.51 6.07
CA LYS A 347 -19.24 -3.98 6.00
C LYS A 347 -19.79 -3.75 7.41
N ILE A 348 -20.13 -2.51 7.73
CA ILE A 348 -20.71 -2.15 9.02
C ILE A 348 -22.19 -2.58 9.10
N PRO A 349 -22.63 -3.26 10.17
CA PRO A 349 -23.99 -3.80 10.31
C PRO A 349 -24.96 -2.71 10.82
N LEU A 350 -25.16 -1.65 10.02
CA LEU A 350 -25.99 -0.50 10.42
C LEU A 350 -27.41 -0.88 10.86
N GLU A 351 -28.01 -1.86 10.19
CA GLU A 351 -29.36 -2.36 10.51
C GLU A 351 -29.43 -2.90 11.94
N THR A 352 -28.45 -3.72 12.33
CA THR A 352 -28.31 -4.26 13.68
C THR A 352 -28.09 -3.15 14.72
N PHE A 353 -27.27 -2.16 14.41
CA PHE A 353 -27.06 -1.02 15.29
C PHE A 353 -28.33 -0.19 15.49
N TRP A 354 -29.10 0.04 14.44
CA TRP A 354 -30.37 0.76 14.55
C TRP A 354 -31.40 0.01 15.37
N GLU A 355 -31.40 -1.33 15.33
CA GLU A 355 -32.25 -2.15 16.19
C GLU A 355 -31.80 -2.07 17.66
N TRP A 356 -30.50 -2.22 17.92
CA TRP A 356 -29.93 -2.17 19.27
C TRP A 356 -30.15 -0.82 19.95
N TYR A 357 -29.95 0.27 19.21
CA TYR A 357 -29.99 1.62 19.78
C TYR A 357 -31.30 2.37 19.47
N LYS A 358 -32.21 1.78 18.68
CA LYS A 358 -33.51 2.37 18.28
C LYS A 358 -33.35 3.75 17.62
N THR A 359 -32.31 3.93 16.80
CA THR A 359 -31.86 5.25 16.36
C THR A 359 -32.00 5.55 14.86
N ARG A 360 -32.69 4.72 14.06
CA ARG A 360 -32.82 4.99 12.62
C ARG A 360 -33.45 6.37 12.34
N SER A 361 -32.60 7.34 12.02
CA SER A 361 -32.99 8.70 11.64
C SER A 361 -33.41 8.73 10.18
N THR A 362 -34.46 9.49 9.86
CA THR A 362 -34.85 9.80 8.47
C THR A 362 -33.97 10.89 7.84
N VAL A 363 -33.10 11.53 8.63
CA VAL A 363 -32.21 12.61 8.19
C VAL A 363 -30.95 12.08 7.50
N TYR A 364 -30.46 10.91 7.90
CA TYR A 364 -29.30 10.26 7.29
C TYR A 364 -29.77 9.12 6.39
N ASP A 365 -29.53 9.26 5.09
CA ASP A 365 -29.98 8.34 4.04
C ASP A 365 -28.96 7.21 3.74
N ILE A 366 -28.13 6.85 4.73
CA ILE A 366 -27.08 5.84 4.61
C ILE A 366 -27.70 4.44 4.66
N GLU A 367 -27.44 3.62 3.66
CA GLU A 367 -27.91 2.24 3.52
C GLU A 367 -26.81 1.21 3.83
N ALA A 368 -25.55 1.50 3.48
CA ALA A 368 -24.42 0.62 3.79
C ALA A 368 -23.10 1.41 3.89
N VAL A 369 -22.21 0.96 4.78
CA VAL A 369 -20.87 1.53 4.97
C VAL A 369 -19.85 0.40 4.95
N TYR A 370 -18.81 0.56 4.13
CA TYR A 370 -17.62 -0.30 4.11
C TYR A 370 -16.43 0.51 4.60
N THR A 371 -15.58 -0.11 5.41
CA THR A 371 -14.47 0.59 6.07
C THR A 371 -13.31 -0.35 6.35
N ASP A 372 -12.09 0.17 6.31
CA ASP A 372 -10.94 -0.53 6.84
C ASP A 372 -10.77 -0.18 8.32
N ILE A 373 -10.61 -1.19 9.17
CA ILE A 373 -10.48 -1.02 10.61
C ILE A 373 -9.03 -1.25 11.01
N LEU A 374 -8.34 -0.19 11.40
CA LEU A 374 -7.03 -0.29 12.04
C LEU A 374 -7.21 -0.41 13.55
N ASN A 375 -6.78 -1.53 14.11
CA ASN A 375 -6.79 -1.79 15.53
C ASN A 375 -5.36 -1.82 16.05
N PHE A 376 -5.07 -1.09 17.12
CA PHE A 376 -3.74 -1.13 17.73
C PHE A 376 -3.81 -0.96 19.26
N PRO A 377 -2.87 -1.60 19.99
CA PRO A 377 -2.76 -1.41 21.42
C PRO A 377 -2.07 -0.08 21.74
N VAL A 378 -2.53 0.57 22.81
CA VAL A 378 -1.81 1.64 23.50
C VAL A 378 -1.29 1.05 24.80
N MET A 379 0.03 1.09 24.97
CA MET A 379 0.71 0.50 26.11
C MET A 379 0.66 1.45 27.31
N GLY A 380 0.38 0.90 28.49
CA GLY A 380 0.54 1.58 29.76
C GLY A 380 1.99 1.53 30.25
N ASN A 381 2.26 2.19 31.37
CA ASN A 381 3.60 2.29 31.96
C ASN A 381 4.20 0.93 32.38
N ASP A 382 3.34 -0.04 32.67
CA ASP A 382 3.70 -1.40 33.06
C ASP A 382 4.04 -2.30 31.85
N ASN A 383 4.11 -1.70 30.65
CA ASN A 383 4.28 -2.39 29.38
C ASN A 383 3.18 -3.44 29.14
N GLN A 384 2.00 -3.24 29.73
CA GLN A 384 0.78 -3.97 29.40
C GLN A 384 -0.10 -3.09 28.51
N ILE A 385 -1.07 -3.72 27.85
CA ILE A 385 -2.08 -3.00 27.07
C ILE A 385 -2.98 -2.24 28.05
N ALA A 386 -2.93 -0.91 28.00
CA ALA A 386 -3.87 -0.05 28.72
C ALA A 386 -5.18 0.07 27.92
N PHE A 387 -5.05 0.38 26.63
CA PHE A 387 -6.19 0.55 25.73
C PHE A 387 -5.97 -0.18 24.41
N VAL A 388 -7.07 -0.49 23.74
CA VAL A 388 -7.11 -0.84 22.32
C VAL A 388 -7.86 0.27 21.58
N VAL A 389 -7.25 0.81 20.54
CA VAL A 389 -7.82 1.86 19.69
C VAL A 389 -8.21 1.25 18.37
N SER A 390 -9.45 1.50 17.93
CA SER A 390 -9.97 1.13 16.62
C SER A 390 -10.28 2.39 15.82
N VAL A 391 -9.61 2.55 14.68
CA VAL A 391 -9.77 3.69 13.76
C VAL A 391 -10.37 3.18 12.46
N PHE A 392 -11.42 3.85 12.00
CA PHE A 392 -12.20 3.43 10.84
C PHE A 392 -11.90 4.34 9.65
N PHE A 393 -11.34 3.77 8.59
CA PHE A 393 -11.12 4.46 7.32
C PHE A 393 -12.22 4.07 6.35
N THR A 394 -13.29 4.85 6.36
CA THR A 394 -14.46 4.59 5.51
C THR A 394 -14.04 4.60 4.03
N SER A 395 -14.33 3.50 3.32
CA SER A 395 -13.95 3.30 1.93
C SER A 395 -15.11 3.47 0.96
N ARG A 396 -16.32 3.03 1.34
CA ARG A 396 -17.54 3.16 0.52
C ARG A 396 -18.73 3.48 1.40
N ILE A 397 -19.51 4.48 1.01
CA ILE A 397 -20.81 4.81 1.61
C ILE A 397 -21.87 4.73 0.52
N TYR A 398 -22.89 3.92 0.76
CA TYR A 398 -24.05 3.81 -0.10
C TYR A 398 -25.19 4.55 0.57
N GLN A 399 -25.65 5.64 -0.06
CA GLN A 399 -26.68 6.50 0.50
C GLN A 399 -27.72 6.91 -0.56
N GLY A 400 -28.86 7.42 -0.10
CA GLY A 400 -29.94 7.93 -0.92
C GLY A 400 -31.03 6.89 -1.17
N ASN A 401 -31.53 6.85 -2.41
CA ASN A 401 -32.60 5.93 -2.77
C ASN A 401 -32.15 4.47 -2.55
N SER A 402 -32.83 3.75 -1.64
CA SER A 402 -32.46 2.38 -1.24
C SER A 402 -32.29 1.42 -2.41
N VAL A 403 -33.09 1.53 -3.48
CA VAL A 403 -32.94 0.70 -4.69
C VAL A 403 -31.62 0.98 -5.38
N VAL A 404 -31.26 2.26 -5.54
CA VAL A 404 -30.01 2.68 -6.17
C VAL A 404 -28.82 2.27 -5.31
N ALA A 405 -28.88 2.54 -4.00
CA ALA A 405 -27.83 2.23 -3.05
C ALA A 405 -27.52 0.72 -3.01
N LYS A 406 -28.55 -0.12 -2.86
CA LYS A 406 -28.40 -1.59 -2.87
C LYS A 406 -27.92 -2.13 -4.21
N THR A 407 -28.37 -1.53 -5.32
CA THR A 407 -27.90 -1.92 -6.66
C THR A 407 -26.42 -1.59 -6.85
N LYS A 408 -25.98 -0.39 -6.43
CA LYS A 408 -24.56 0.00 -6.46
C LYS A 408 -23.73 -0.90 -5.57
N GLU A 409 -24.17 -1.12 -4.33
CA GLU A 409 -23.49 -2.00 -3.37
C GLU A 409 -23.29 -3.40 -3.93
N TYR A 410 -24.35 -3.99 -4.51
CA TYR A 410 -24.28 -5.32 -5.09
C TYR A 410 -23.30 -5.35 -6.27
N ILE A 411 -23.37 -4.39 -7.19
CA ILE A 411 -22.48 -4.33 -8.35
C ILE A 411 -21.03 -4.13 -7.92
N ASP A 412 -20.77 -3.22 -6.99
CA ASP A 412 -19.42 -2.90 -6.51
C ASP A 412 -18.80 -4.07 -5.73
N SER A 413 -19.61 -4.89 -5.04
CA SER A 413 -19.14 -6.05 -4.28
C SER A 413 -18.96 -7.29 -5.17
N ASN A 414 -19.78 -7.43 -6.21
CA ASN A 414 -19.80 -8.59 -7.11
C ASN A 414 -19.32 -8.24 -8.53
N TRP A 415 -18.52 -7.19 -8.66
CA TRP A 415 -18.11 -6.68 -9.97
C TRP A 415 -17.32 -7.70 -10.78
N ARG A 416 -16.70 -8.71 -10.16
CA ARG A 416 -15.93 -9.75 -10.86
C ARG A 416 -16.84 -10.73 -11.59
N ASP A 417 -18.01 -11.00 -11.04
CA ASP A 417 -18.95 -11.98 -11.56
C ASP A 417 -19.58 -11.51 -12.87
N GLU A 418 -20.20 -12.44 -13.60
CA GLU A 418 -20.99 -12.08 -14.78
C GLU A 418 -22.21 -11.27 -14.37
N TYR A 419 -22.53 -10.24 -15.16
CA TYR A 419 -23.69 -9.40 -14.89
C TYR A 419 -24.97 -10.24 -14.92
N ASN A 420 -25.70 -10.21 -13.81
CA ASN A 420 -26.98 -10.90 -13.68
C ASN A 420 -27.96 -9.98 -12.96
N ILE A 421 -29.00 -9.53 -13.68
CA ILE A 421 -29.95 -8.59 -13.08
C ILE A 421 -30.97 -9.28 -12.17
N GLU A 422 -31.24 -10.57 -12.36
CA GLU A 422 -32.06 -11.33 -11.43
C GLU A 422 -31.42 -11.36 -10.04
N SER A 423 -30.10 -11.48 -9.96
CA SER A 423 -29.35 -11.44 -8.70
C SER A 423 -29.36 -10.05 -8.05
N ILE A 424 -29.18 -8.97 -8.85
CA ILE A 424 -29.30 -7.59 -8.38
C ILE A 424 -30.71 -7.31 -7.82
N ALA A 425 -31.74 -7.74 -8.57
CA ALA A 425 -33.14 -7.59 -8.21
C ALA A 425 -33.47 -8.34 -6.92
N ARG A 426 -32.98 -9.58 -6.79
CA ARG A 426 -33.13 -10.38 -5.56
C ARG A 426 -32.44 -9.73 -4.37
N ALA A 427 -31.22 -9.23 -4.52
CA ALA A 427 -30.50 -8.52 -3.47
C ALA A 427 -31.20 -7.22 -3.03
N SER A 428 -31.92 -6.57 -3.96
CA SER A 428 -32.66 -5.34 -3.69
C SER A 428 -34.11 -5.56 -3.23
N GLY A 429 -34.61 -6.81 -3.25
CA GLY A 429 -35.97 -7.17 -2.85
C GLY A 429 -37.08 -6.68 -3.80
N ILE A 430 -36.76 -6.36 -5.07
CA ILE A 430 -37.69 -5.75 -6.03
C ILE A 430 -37.58 -6.36 -7.42
N SER A 431 -38.54 -6.10 -8.31
CA SER A 431 -38.51 -6.63 -9.68
C SER A 431 -37.40 -6.01 -10.54
N HIS A 432 -36.88 -6.78 -11.50
CA HIS A 432 -35.88 -6.32 -12.49
C HIS A 432 -36.28 -5.00 -13.17
N SER A 433 -37.52 -4.92 -13.68
CA SER A 433 -37.99 -3.70 -14.38
C SER A 433 -38.04 -2.47 -13.45
N HIS A 434 -38.24 -2.68 -12.15
CA HIS A 434 -38.21 -1.59 -11.17
C HIS A 434 -36.77 -1.15 -10.89
N VAL A 435 -35.82 -2.08 -10.72
CA VAL A 435 -34.38 -1.79 -10.56
C VAL A 435 -33.89 -0.90 -11.70
N VAL A 436 -34.06 -1.33 -12.95
CA VAL A 436 -33.54 -0.60 -14.11
C VAL A 436 -34.15 0.80 -14.20
N ARG A 437 -35.47 0.90 -13.96
CA ARG A 437 -36.19 2.17 -14.04
C ARG A 437 -35.74 3.15 -12.95
N GLN A 438 -35.68 2.71 -11.69
CA GLN A 438 -35.24 3.56 -10.58
C GLN A 438 -33.77 3.94 -10.75
N PHE A 439 -32.91 2.97 -11.05
CA PHE A 439 -31.49 3.22 -11.23
C PHE A 439 -31.26 4.26 -12.33
N LYS A 440 -31.82 4.07 -13.54
CA LYS A 440 -31.69 5.03 -14.64
C LYS A 440 -32.29 6.40 -14.32
N LYS A 441 -33.42 6.44 -13.60
CA LYS A 441 -34.05 7.70 -13.18
C LYS A 441 -33.12 8.53 -12.29
N TYR A 442 -32.40 7.91 -11.36
CA TYR A 442 -31.59 8.61 -10.36
C TYR A 442 -30.11 8.75 -10.73
N THR A 443 -29.54 7.84 -11.53
CA THR A 443 -28.11 7.87 -11.92
C THR A 443 -27.89 8.33 -13.36
N GLY A 444 -28.94 8.38 -14.18
CA GLY A 444 -28.86 8.70 -15.61
C GLY A 444 -28.45 7.51 -16.50
N ILE A 445 -27.89 6.45 -15.93
CA ILE A 445 -27.40 5.25 -16.63
C ILE A 445 -28.10 4.00 -16.13
N THR A 446 -28.04 2.92 -16.89
CA THR A 446 -28.56 1.61 -16.47
C THR A 446 -27.60 0.89 -15.52
N PRO A 447 -28.08 -0.08 -14.71
CA PRO A 447 -27.18 -0.89 -13.87
C PRO A 447 -26.11 -1.63 -14.70
N TYR A 448 -26.45 -2.05 -15.92
CA TYR A 448 -25.51 -2.69 -16.84
C TYR A 448 -24.39 -1.75 -17.29
N GLU A 449 -24.73 -0.51 -17.65
CA GLU A 449 -23.74 0.51 -17.99
C GLU A 449 -22.83 0.82 -16.81
N TYR A 450 -23.39 0.98 -15.61
CA TYR A 450 -22.62 1.19 -14.38
C TYR A 450 -21.64 0.03 -14.09
N TYR A 451 -22.12 -1.21 -14.19
CA TYR A 451 -21.26 -2.40 -14.04
C TYR A 451 -20.08 -2.40 -15.03
N HIS A 452 -20.32 -2.03 -16.28
CA HIS A 452 -19.25 -1.93 -17.27
C HIS A 452 -18.25 -0.81 -16.97
N GLU A 453 -18.71 0.32 -16.45
CA GLU A 453 -17.82 1.41 -16.02
C GLU A 453 -16.90 0.95 -14.88
N ILE A 454 -17.45 0.27 -13.87
CA ILE A 454 -16.68 -0.34 -12.78
C ILE A 454 -15.66 -1.34 -13.34
N LYS A 455 -16.08 -2.27 -14.21
CA LYS A 455 -15.18 -3.26 -14.81
C LYS A 455 -14.07 -2.63 -15.65
N ILE A 456 -14.37 -1.61 -16.45
CA ILE A 456 -13.36 -0.88 -17.23
C ILE A 456 -12.38 -0.16 -16.31
N SER A 457 -12.87 0.47 -15.23
CA SER A 457 -12.02 1.11 -14.23
C SER A 457 -11.06 0.09 -13.59
N LYS A 458 -11.58 -1.06 -13.13
CA LYS A 458 -10.78 -2.13 -12.54
C LYS A 458 -9.80 -2.75 -13.53
N LEU A 459 -10.16 -2.83 -14.81
CA LEU A 459 -9.24 -3.29 -15.84
C LEU A 459 -8.13 -2.28 -16.12
N LYS A 460 -8.42 -0.97 -16.11
CA LYS A 460 -7.38 0.07 -16.19
C LYS A 460 -6.39 -0.06 -15.01
N GLU A 461 -6.90 -0.24 -13.79
CA GLU A 461 -6.07 -0.49 -12.60
C GLU A 461 -5.21 -1.76 -12.77
N ALA A 462 -5.80 -2.88 -13.19
CA ALA A 462 -5.06 -4.13 -13.41
C ALA A 462 -4.02 -4.01 -14.53
N LEU A 463 -4.29 -3.22 -15.57
CA LEU A 463 -3.35 -2.95 -16.65
C LEU A 463 -2.16 -2.10 -16.21
N GLN A 464 -2.29 -1.29 -15.15
CA GLN A 464 -1.17 -0.57 -14.50
C GLN A 464 -0.26 -1.51 -13.70
N ASN A 465 -0.72 -2.72 -13.34
CA ASN A 465 0.11 -3.69 -12.65
C ASN A 465 1.03 -4.41 -13.66
N TYR A 466 2.31 -4.06 -13.63
CA TYR A 466 3.32 -4.60 -14.53
C TYR A 466 3.71 -6.05 -14.23
N ASN A 467 3.34 -6.58 -13.07
CA ASN A 467 3.51 -7.99 -12.74
C ASN A 467 2.45 -8.88 -13.42
N LEU A 468 1.43 -8.28 -14.03
CA LEU A 468 0.41 -8.99 -14.81
C LEU A 468 0.67 -8.81 -16.30
N SER A 469 0.73 -9.89 -17.06
CA SER A 469 0.53 -9.82 -18.52
C SER A 469 -0.84 -9.22 -18.85
N ILE A 470 -1.04 -8.74 -20.08
CA ILE A 470 -2.35 -8.20 -20.50
C ILE A 470 -3.43 -9.27 -20.32
N ALA A 471 -3.12 -10.52 -20.67
CA ALA A 471 -4.04 -11.63 -20.47
C ALA A 471 -4.38 -11.86 -18.98
N GLN A 472 -3.39 -11.81 -18.09
CA GLN A 472 -3.62 -11.95 -16.65
C GLN A 472 -4.41 -10.77 -16.05
N ALA A 473 -4.20 -9.54 -16.56
CA ALA A 473 -4.98 -8.37 -16.14
C ALA A 473 -6.45 -8.48 -16.58
N PHE A 474 -6.72 -9.03 -17.77
CA PHE A 474 -8.08 -9.34 -18.18
C PHE A 474 -8.69 -10.46 -17.33
N LEU A 475 -7.92 -11.53 -17.09
CA LEU A 475 -8.36 -12.66 -16.30
C LEU A 475 -8.68 -12.27 -14.85
N SER A 476 -7.90 -11.38 -14.23
CA SER A 476 -8.17 -10.88 -12.87
C SER A 476 -9.44 -10.03 -12.76
N CYS A 477 -9.96 -9.55 -13.88
CA CYS A 477 -11.24 -8.86 -14.00
C CYS A 477 -12.38 -9.78 -14.52
N GLY A 478 -12.15 -11.09 -14.59
CA GLY A 478 -13.14 -12.07 -15.05
C GLY A 478 -13.32 -12.10 -16.58
N PHE A 479 -12.33 -11.65 -17.35
CA PHE A 479 -12.40 -11.62 -18.81
C PHE A 479 -11.42 -12.58 -19.46
N ARG A 480 -11.85 -13.21 -20.56
CA ARG A 480 -10.95 -13.92 -21.47
C ARG A 480 -10.24 -12.93 -22.39
N TYR A 481 -8.97 -13.19 -22.66
CA TYR A 481 -8.15 -12.41 -23.58
C TYR A 481 -7.35 -13.32 -24.52
N PRO A 482 -7.20 -12.97 -25.81
CA PRO A 482 -7.87 -11.85 -26.51
C PRO A 482 -9.35 -12.15 -26.81
N GLY A 483 -10.18 -11.13 -27.02
CA GLY A 483 -11.61 -11.32 -27.30
C GLY A 483 -12.43 -10.03 -27.35
N ASN A 484 -13.77 -10.16 -27.32
CA ASN A 484 -14.73 -9.05 -27.42
C ASN A 484 -14.43 -7.90 -26.43
N TYR A 485 -13.97 -8.23 -25.22
CA TYR A 485 -13.63 -7.24 -24.21
C TYR A 485 -12.42 -6.37 -24.54
N ALA A 486 -11.48 -6.83 -25.37
CA ALA A 486 -10.37 -6.00 -25.82
C ALA A 486 -10.84 -4.92 -26.81
N ARG A 487 -11.83 -5.25 -27.67
CA ARG A 487 -12.49 -4.27 -28.54
C ARG A 487 -13.34 -3.31 -27.71
N PHE A 488 -14.16 -3.82 -26.79
CA PHE A 488 -14.95 -2.99 -25.88
C PHE A 488 -14.10 -2.00 -25.07
N PHE A 489 -12.94 -2.44 -24.53
CA PHE A 489 -12.00 -1.55 -23.87
C PHE A 489 -11.50 -0.46 -24.82
N LYS A 490 -11.13 -0.82 -26.05
CA LYS A 490 -10.71 0.18 -27.05
C LYS A 490 -11.82 1.18 -27.37
N ASP A 491 -13.06 0.73 -27.50
CA ASP A 491 -14.19 1.61 -27.81
C ASP A 491 -14.50 2.57 -26.65
N LYS A 492 -14.36 2.11 -25.40
CA LYS A 492 -14.59 2.92 -24.20
C LYS A 492 -13.43 3.83 -23.82
N VAL A 493 -12.18 3.41 -24.06
CA VAL A 493 -10.97 4.10 -23.60
C VAL A 493 -10.26 4.84 -24.74
N GLY A 494 -10.62 4.57 -26.00
CA GLY A 494 -10.02 5.15 -27.20
C GLY A 494 -8.72 4.47 -27.65
N MET A 495 -8.17 3.55 -26.86
CA MET A 495 -6.89 2.89 -27.14
C MET A 495 -6.91 1.41 -26.72
N THR A 496 -6.10 0.59 -27.38
CA THR A 496 -6.00 -0.84 -27.02
C THR A 496 -5.38 -1.02 -25.64
N PRO A 497 -5.64 -2.14 -24.94
CA PRO A 497 -5.04 -2.41 -23.63
C PRO A 497 -3.51 -2.31 -23.62
N SER A 498 -2.85 -2.78 -24.69
CA SER A 498 -1.40 -2.68 -24.85
C SER A 498 -0.95 -1.23 -25.00
N GLN A 499 -1.67 -0.42 -25.79
CA GLN A 499 -1.38 1.00 -25.95
C GLN A 499 -1.58 1.75 -24.62
N TYR A 500 -2.68 1.48 -23.90
CA TYR A 500 -2.95 2.07 -22.59
C TYR A 500 -1.84 1.76 -21.57
N ARG A 501 -1.39 0.51 -21.51
CA ARG A 501 -0.25 0.14 -20.65
C ARG A 501 1.04 0.85 -21.06
N ASN A 502 1.29 0.97 -22.37
CA ASN A 502 2.49 1.64 -22.86
C ASN A 502 2.48 3.15 -22.60
N THR A 503 1.32 3.83 -22.64
CA THR A 503 1.26 5.27 -22.32
C THR A 503 1.64 5.55 -20.87
N ILE A 504 1.30 4.63 -19.95
CA ILE A 504 1.73 4.72 -18.55
C ILE A 504 3.26 4.53 -18.46
N ASN A 505 3.82 3.64 -19.29
CA ASN A 505 5.27 3.40 -19.35
C ASN A 505 6.05 4.58 -19.97
N SER A 506 5.56 5.18 -21.05
CA SER A 506 6.21 6.32 -21.73
C SER A 506 6.24 7.58 -20.88
N ALA A 507 5.24 7.79 -20.01
CA ALA A 507 5.24 8.84 -18.99
C ALA A 507 6.27 8.58 -17.87
N THR A 508 6.78 7.35 -17.76
CA THR A 508 7.82 6.97 -16.79
C THR A 508 9.22 7.02 -17.44
N ILE A 509 9.34 6.74 -18.74
CA ILE A 509 10.63 6.66 -19.46
C ILE A 509 11.12 8.03 -19.98
N LYS A 510 10.23 8.94 -20.39
CA LYS A 510 10.64 10.29 -20.85
C LYS A 510 11.37 11.13 -19.78
N ASP A 511 11.27 10.72 -18.51
CA ASP A 511 11.94 11.39 -17.39
C ASP A 511 13.40 10.93 -17.19
N ASN A 512 13.82 9.81 -17.79
CA ASN A 512 15.20 9.30 -17.71
C ASN A 512 16.12 9.81 -18.82
N ASP A 513 15.56 10.30 -19.93
CA ASP A 513 16.33 10.77 -21.10
C ASP A 513 16.52 12.31 -21.13
N ASN A 514 16.09 13.01 -20.08
CA ASN A 514 16.17 14.48 -19.93
C ASN A 514 16.97 14.94 -18.69
N ILE A 515 17.91 14.13 -18.20
CA ILE A 515 18.94 14.57 -17.24
C ILE A 515 20.23 14.92 -17.98
#